data_AF-A0A2S7Q6Y4-F1
#
_entry.id   AF-A0A2S7Q6Y4-F1
#
_cell.length_a   1.000
_cell.length_b   1.000
_cell.length_c   1.000
_cell.angle_alpha   90.00
_cell.angle_beta   90.00
_cell.angle_gamma   90.00
#
_symmetry.space_group_name_H-M   'P 1'
#
loop_
_entity.id
_entity.type
_entity.pdbx_description
1 polymer ?
#
loop_
_entity_poly.entity_id
_entity_poly.type
_entity_poly.pdbx_seq_one_letter_code
_entity_poly.pdbx_strand_id
1 'polypeptide(L)'
;MVFSNAIFNSLFMTTLLAIATLSSDTTALEIPLTLRTTSKWLLESTSSFLNSWSPLPQLREYALPQPDPSDIESDMYDIHAYWMRRAIDLAHETSPCPFAPFATIIVNHSDTSLSPHGNMICTGMNQIADTGNPILHGEISALTNCSHIFSTTNSTSSLPFSYLTLYTTAESCPMCASAIRWAGLQAYVYGTTISTLTRLNWTQISIPSAEVFERSSSLGTTTLYGGSVLAEETDGLFEWQFGGDGLECPEGCVSDGEEGGTCVVEGGR
;
A
#
# COMPACT_ATOMS: atom_id res chain seq x y z
N MET A 1 -29.94 1.00 15.03
CA MET A 1 -29.82 -0.46 14.80
C MET A 1 -30.42 -0.78 13.45
N VAL A 2 -29.59 -0.85 12.41
CA VAL A 2 -29.95 -1.44 11.11
C VAL A 2 -29.16 -2.74 11.03
N PHE A 3 -29.83 -3.86 11.29
CA PHE A 3 -29.25 -5.19 11.13
C PHE A 3 -29.69 -5.77 9.78
N SER A 4 -28.68 -6.12 8.98
CA SER A 4 -28.61 -7.31 8.13
C SER A 4 -29.54 -7.45 6.93
N ASN A 5 -29.08 -6.94 5.77
CA ASN A 5 -29.55 -7.33 4.43
C ASN A 5 -28.62 -8.37 3.75
N ALA A 6 -27.63 -8.90 4.47
CA ALA A 6 -26.62 -9.80 3.90
C ALA A 6 -26.98 -11.29 3.98
N ILE A 7 -27.95 -11.68 4.81
CA ILE A 7 -28.29 -13.11 5.04
C ILE A 7 -29.40 -13.60 4.08
N PHE A 8 -30.18 -12.71 3.46
CA PHE A 8 -31.27 -13.12 2.55
C PHE A 8 -30.81 -13.56 1.15
N ASN A 9 -29.64 -13.12 0.70
CA ASN A 9 -29.16 -13.41 -0.67
C ASN A 9 -28.42 -14.75 -0.82
N SER A 10 -28.05 -15.42 0.28
CA SER A 10 -27.35 -16.71 0.19
C SER A 10 -28.28 -17.91 0.04
N LEU A 11 -29.56 -17.83 0.44
CA LEU A 11 -30.53 -18.93 0.30
C LEU A 11 -31.23 -18.97 -1.07
N PHE A 12 -31.25 -17.86 -1.81
CA PHE A 12 -31.93 -17.81 -3.11
C PHE A 12 -31.08 -18.39 -4.25
N MET A 13 -29.76 -18.26 -4.17
CA MET A 13 -28.83 -18.71 -5.22
C MET A 13 -28.61 -20.23 -5.20
N THR A 14 -28.67 -20.88 -4.02
CA THR A 14 -28.54 -22.34 -3.89
C THR A 14 -29.77 -23.11 -4.38
N THR A 15 -30.95 -22.48 -4.44
CA THR A 15 -32.17 -23.15 -4.90
C THR A 15 -32.28 -23.16 -6.44
N LEU A 16 -31.67 -22.20 -7.15
CA LEU A 16 -31.69 -22.14 -8.62
C LEU A 16 -30.74 -23.14 -9.29
N LEU A 17 -29.63 -23.52 -8.65
CA LEU A 17 -28.72 -24.54 -9.19
C LEU A 17 -29.30 -25.97 -9.07
N ALA A 18 -30.24 -26.20 -8.15
CA ALA A 18 -30.89 -27.50 -7.96
C ALA A 18 -31.99 -27.80 -9.00
N ILE A 19 -32.51 -26.79 -9.71
CA ILE A 19 -33.54 -26.97 -10.73
C ILE A 19 -32.91 -27.20 -12.12
N ALA A 20 -31.68 -26.74 -12.36
CA ALA A 20 -30.99 -26.91 -13.64
C ALA A 20 -30.34 -28.30 -13.83
N THR A 21 -30.19 -29.11 -12.78
CA THR A 21 -29.57 -30.45 -12.86
C THR A 21 -30.55 -31.62 -12.91
N LEU A 22 -31.87 -31.37 -12.98
CA LEU A 22 -32.93 -32.38 -12.94
C LEU A 22 -33.87 -32.37 -14.16
N SER A 23 -33.41 -32.01 -15.36
CA SER A 23 -34.27 -32.07 -16.57
C SER A 23 -33.65 -32.73 -17.80
N SER A 24 -32.80 -33.75 -17.62
CA SER A 24 -32.38 -34.63 -18.72
C SER A 24 -33.31 -35.84 -18.95
N ASP A 25 -34.47 -35.93 -18.29
CA ASP A 25 -35.47 -36.95 -18.59
C ASP A 25 -36.76 -36.34 -19.14
N THR A 26 -37.02 -36.70 -20.39
CA THR A 26 -38.24 -36.41 -21.14
C THR A 26 -39.43 -37.12 -20.50
N THR A 27 -40.42 -36.36 -20.02
CA THR A 27 -41.86 -36.65 -20.22
C THR A 27 -42.69 -35.47 -19.75
N ALA A 28 -43.80 -35.25 -20.44
CA ALA A 28 -44.63 -34.05 -20.45
C ALA A 28 -45.11 -33.60 -19.05
N LEU A 29 -44.83 -32.33 -18.71
CA LEU A 29 -45.63 -31.56 -17.77
C LEU A 29 -45.98 -30.22 -18.44
N GLU A 30 -47.27 -29.99 -18.69
CA GLU A 30 -47.78 -28.75 -19.27
C GLU A 30 -47.49 -27.57 -18.34
N ILE A 31 -46.65 -26.64 -18.79
CA ILE A 31 -46.40 -25.38 -18.08
C ILE A 31 -47.55 -24.40 -18.42
N PRO A 32 -48.24 -23.82 -17.42
CA PRO A 32 -49.33 -22.89 -17.67
C PRO A 32 -48.84 -21.59 -18.35
N LEU A 33 -49.70 -21.02 -19.20
CA LEU A 33 -49.43 -19.88 -20.09
C LEU A 33 -49.07 -18.55 -19.38
N THR A 34 -48.93 -18.54 -18.06
CA THR A 34 -48.56 -17.38 -17.23
C THR A 34 -47.04 -17.22 -17.01
N LEU A 35 -46.22 -18.15 -17.51
CA LEU A 35 -44.74 -18.12 -17.37
C LEU A 35 -43.98 -17.61 -18.61
N ARG A 36 -44.67 -17.18 -19.68
CA ARG A 36 -44.02 -16.61 -20.88
C ARG A 36 -43.80 -15.09 -20.83
N THR A 37 -44.36 -14.38 -19.86
CA THR A 37 -44.24 -12.91 -19.75
C THR A 37 -43.19 -12.46 -18.73
N THR A 38 -42.69 -13.33 -17.86
CA THR A 38 -41.62 -13.00 -16.90
C THR A 38 -40.21 -13.13 -17.49
N SER A 39 -40.01 -13.88 -18.58
CA SER A 39 -38.70 -14.05 -19.20
C SER A 39 -38.22 -12.83 -19.99
N LYS A 40 -39.13 -12.00 -20.52
CA LYS A 40 -38.76 -10.80 -21.29
C LYS A 40 -38.28 -9.64 -20.39
N TRP A 41 -38.93 -9.48 -19.23
CA TRP A 41 -38.53 -8.48 -18.22
C TRP A 41 -37.17 -8.81 -17.55
N LEU A 42 -36.89 -10.08 -17.29
CA LEU A 42 -35.62 -10.53 -16.70
C LEU A 42 -34.44 -10.42 -17.68
N LEU A 43 -34.66 -10.55 -18.99
CA LEU A 43 -33.61 -10.38 -20.01
C LEU A 43 -33.34 -8.89 -20.33
N GLU A 44 -34.35 -8.02 -20.32
CA GLU A 44 -34.13 -6.57 -20.51
C GLU A 44 -33.44 -5.93 -19.29
N SER A 45 -33.74 -6.41 -18.08
CA SER A 45 -33.11 -5.94 -16.83
C SER A 45 -31.65 -6.36 -16.68
N THR A 46 -31.20 -7.43 -17.34
CA THR A 46 -29.79 -7.86 -17.32
C THR A 46 -28.97 -7.19 -18.42
N SER A 47 -29.59 -6.79 -19.54
CA SER A 47 -28.90 -6.07 -20.62
C SER A 47 -28.55 -4.61 -20.27
N SER A 48 -29.34 -3.95 -19.42
CA SER A 48 -29.06 -2.59 -18.93
C SER A 48 -28.00 -2.55 -17.83
N PHE A 49 -27.82 -3.66 -17.10
CA PHE A 49 -26.78 -3.82 -16.08
C PHE A 49 -25.43 -4.25 -16.68
N LEU A 50 -25.41 -4.97 -17.80
CA LEU A 50 -24.17 -5.44 -18.44
C LEU A 50 -23.53 -4.41 -19.39
N ASN A 51 -24.24 -3.35 -19.77
CA ASN A 51 -23.73 -2.31 -20.69
C ASN A 51 -23.35 -0.99 -20.01
N SER A 52 -23.38 -0.90 -18.66
CA SER A 52 -22.93 0.31 -17.93
C SER A 52 -21.47 0.25 -17.46
N TRP A 53 -20.77 -0.85 -17.75
CA TRP A 53 -19.32 -0.95 -17.52
C TRP A 53 -18.60 -0.18 -18.62
N SER A 54 -18.51 1.13 -18.41
CA SER A 54 -17.54 1.96 -19.12
C SER A 54 -16.16 1.37 -18.81
N PRO A 55 -15.29 1.14 -19.81
CA PRO A 55 -13.91 0.77 -19.52
C PRO A 55 -13.32 1.84 -18.60
N LEU A 56 -12.66 1.40 -17.52
CA LEU A 56 -11.91 2.29 -16.64
C LEU A 56 -11.08 3.23 -17.52
N PRO A 57 -11.11 4.56 -17.28
CA PRO A 57 -10.25 5.47 -18.01
C PRO A 57 -8.83 4.92 -17.88
N GLN A 58 -8.17 4.69 -19.02
CA GLN A 58 -6.77 4.29 -18.99
C GLN A 58 -6.03 5.34 -18.16
N LEU A 59 -5.41 4.90 -17.07
CA LEU A 59 -4.61 5.71 -16.19
C LEU A 59 -3.51 6.34 -17.04
N ARG A 60 -3.75 7.56 -17.49
CA ARG A 60 -2.70 8.40 -18.03
C ARG A 60 -1.90 8.83 -16.81
N GLU A 61 -0.62 8.46 -16.80
CA GLU A 61 0.36 8.92 -15.83
C GLU A 61 0.17 10.42 -15.63
N TYR A 62 -0.46 10.77 -14.50
CA TYR A 62 -0.58 12.16 -14.09
C TYR A 62 0.72 12.45 -13.36
N ALA A 63 1.77 12.69 -14.16
CA ALA A 63 2.95 13.34 -13.64
C ALA A 63 2.47 14.63 -12.97
N LEU A 64 2.68 14.73 -11.67
CA LEU A 64 2.53 16.00 -10.97
C LEU A 64 3.28 17.05 -11.79
N PRO A 65 2.70 18.26 -12.00
CA PRO A 65 3.42 19.35 -12.63
C PRO A 65 4.79 19.43 -11.97
N GLN A 66 5.86 19.25 -12.75
CA GLN A 66 7.21 19.44 -12.22
C GLN A 66 7.28 20.90 -11.79
N PRO A 67 7.42 21.16 -10.49
CA PRO A 67 7.21 22.49 -9.96
C PRO A 67 8.42 23.39 -10.23
N ASP A 68 8.17 24.70 -10.26
CA ASP A 68 9.12 25.73 -10.71
C ASP A 68 10.25 25.93 -9.68
N PRO A 69 11.53 25.70 -10.00
CA PRO A 69 12.62 25.52 -9.03
C PRO A 69 13.04 26.75 -8.19
N SER A 70 12.41 27.91 -8.35
CA SER A 70 12.89 29.14 -7.70
C SER A 70 12.24 29.40 -6.33
N ASP A 71 12.98 29.00 -5.29
CA ASP A 71 13.18 29.73 -4.02
C ASP A 71 12.28 29.46 -2.79
N ILE A 72 11.33 28.52 -2.84
CA ILE A 72 10.63 27.99 -1.62
C ILE A 72 10.61 26.45 -1.60
N GLU A 73 10.82 25.82 -2.75
CA GLU A 73 10.67 24.37 -2.91
C GLU A 73 11.95 23.58 -2.62
N SER A 74 13.13 24.20 -2.71
CA SER A 74 14.40 23.55 -2.35
C SER A 74 14.45 23.19 -0.87
N ASP A 75 14.03 24.09 0.01
CA ASP A 75 14.11 23.87 1.46
C ASP A 75 13.18 22.72 1.90
N MET A 76 12.02 22.59 1.27
CA MET A 76 11.09 21.48 1.52
C MET A 76 11.58 20.17 0.92
N TYR A 77 12.15 20.20 -0.29
CA TYR A 77 12.79 19.04 -0.87
C TYR A 77 13.96 18.56 0.00
N ASP A 78 14.80 19.47 0.50
CA ASP A 78 15.94 19.16 1.35
C ASP A 78 15.51 18.48 2.66
N ILE A 79 14.40 18.93 3.26
CA ILE A 79 13.81 18.27 4.43
C ILE A 79 13.31 16.86 4.08
N HIS A 80 12.66 16.68 2.95
CA HIS A 80 12.19 15.35 2.52
C HIS A 80 13.35 14.41 2.20
N ALA A 81 14.39 14.90 1.52
CA ALA A 81 15.61 14.17 1.24
C ALA A 81 16.34 13.79 2.54
N TYR A 82 16.42 14.70 3.51
CA TYR A 82 17.02 14.41 4.82
C TYR A 82 16.34 13.23 5.52
N TRP A 83 15.01 13.25 5.62
CA TRP A 83 14.27 12.17 6.29
C TRP A 83 14.21 10.89 5.48
N MET A 84 14.22 10.97 4.15
CA MET A 84 14.34 9.79 3.29
C MET A 84 15.70 9.12 3.49
N ARG A 85 16.81 9.87 3.55
CA ARG A 85 18.13 9.31 3.89
C ARG A 85 18.15 8.69 5.27
N ARG A 86 17.47 9.28 6.26
CA ARG A 86 17.31 8.64 7.57
C ARG A 86 16.54 7.32 7.50
N ALA A 87 15.54 7.20 6.63
CA ALA A 87 14.82 5.94 6.41
C ALA A 87 15.71 4.90 5.70
N ILE A 88 16.57 5.33 4.77
CA ILE A 88 17.59 4.49 4.15
C ILE A 88 18.62 4.02 5.20
N ASP A 89 19.14 4.93 6.02
CA ASP A 89 20.05 4.62 7.13
C ASP A 89 19.42 3.57 8.06
N LEU A 90 18.15 3.75 8.43
CA LEU A 90 17.38 2.80 9.24
C LEU A 90 17.30 1.42 8.58
N ALA A 91 17.09 1.35 7.26
CA ALA A 91 17.07 0.08 6.53
C ALA A 91 18.40 -0.69 6.65
N HIS A 92 19.52 0.03 6.73
CA HIS A 92 20.86 -0.54 6.84
C HIS A 92 21.32 -0.84 8.27
N GLU A 93 20.56 -0.48 9.32
CA GLU A 93 20.98 -0.69 10.72
C GLU A 93 21.27 -2.16 11.06
N THR A 94 20.58 -3.09 10.41
CA THR A 94 20.72 -4.54 10.67
C THR A 94 21.67 -5.24 9.70
N SER A 95 21.84 -4.72 8.48
CA SER A 95 22.66 -5.34 7.43
C SER A 95 23.07 -4.33 6.35
N PRO A 96 24.29 -4.42 5.78
CA PRO A 96 24.66 -3.67 4.59
C PRO A 96 23.83 -4.03 3.33
N CYS A 97 23.27 -5.24 3.26
CA CYS A 97 22.31 -5.66 2.22
C CYS A 97 21.02 -6.15 2.88
N PRO A 98 20.15 -5.22 3.33
CA PRO A 98 18.90 -5.58 3.99
C PRO A 98 17.89 -6.16 3.00
N PHE A 99 17.39 -7.37 3.25
CA PHE A 99 16.28 -7.94 2.47
C PHE A 99 14.95 -7.31 2.89
N ALA A 100 14.07 -7.06 1.93
CA ALA A 100 12.81 -6.32 2.13
C ALA A 100 12.98 -5.02 2.97
N PRO A 101 13.81 -4.07 2.50
CA PRO A 101 14.23 -2.87 3.23
C PRO A 101 13.15 -1.78 3.27
N PHE A 102 11.91 -2.18 3.59
CA PHE A 102 10.80 -1.27 3.81
C PHE A 102 10.93 -0.66 5.21
N ALA A 103 11.60 0.47 5.28
CA ALA A 103 11.84 1.24 6.49
C ALA A 103 11.00 2.50 6.48
N THR A 104 10.54 2.92 7.66
CA THR A 104 9.60 4.03 7.82
C THR A 104 9.96 4.88 9.03
N ILE A 105 9.88 6.20 8.87
CA ILE A 105 10.10 7.19 9.93
C ILE A 105 8.90 8.14 9.97
N ILE A 106 8.39 8.41 11.17
CA ILE A 106 7.32 9.39 11.40
C ILE A 106 7.87 10.57 12.19
N VAL A 107 7.66 11.77 11.65
CA VAL A 107 8.30 13.01 12.08
C VAL A 107 7.27 14.07 12.46
N ASN A 108 7.56 14.81 13.51
CA ASN A 108 6.89 16.07 13.84
C ASN A 108 7.75 17.26 13.39
N HIS A 109 7.36 17.91 12.29
CA HIS A 109 8.06 19.09 11.76
C HIS A 109 7.87 20.36 12.59
N SER A 110 6.84 20.41 13.45
CA SER A 110 6.61 21.56 14.33
C SER A 110 7.54 21.59 15.54
N ASP A 111 8.18 20.46 15.87
CA ASP A 111 9.15 20.35 16.95
C ASP A 111 10.56 20.34 16.37
N THR A 112 11.23 21.48 16.42
CA THR A 112 12.62 21.67 15.93
C THR A 112 13.64 21.72 17.07
N SER A 113 13.27 21.24 18.26
CA SER A 113 14.12 21.33 19.46
C SER A 113 15.43 20.55 19.35
N LEU A 114 15.43 19.43 18.62
CA LEU A 114 16.58 18.55 18.43
C LEU A 114 17.24 18.67 17.05
N SER A 115 16.49 19.14 16.05
CA SER A 115 16.94 19.24 14.66
C SER A 115 16.14 20.32 13.93
N PRO A 116 16.77 21.12 13.05
CA PRO A 116 16.05 22.09 12.23
C PRO A 116 15.05 21.44 11.25
N HIS A 117 15.20 20.14 10.96
CA HIS A 117 14.33 19.39 10.06
C HIS A 117 13.13 18.72 10.76
N GLY A 118 12.93 18.94 12.07
CA GLY A 118 11.86 18.33 12.85
C GLY A 118 12.33 17.22 13.81
N ASN A 119 11.41 16.71 14.62
CA ASN A 119 11.67 15.70 15.63
C ASN A 119 11.14 14.32 15.18
N MET A 120 12.00 13.31 15.20
CA MET A 120 11.60 11.94 14.93
C MET A 120 10.79 11.40 16.10
N ILE A 121 9.56 10.94 15.84
CA ILE A 121 8.65 10.46 16.88
C ILE A 121 8.72 8.94 17.00
N CYS A 122 8.67 8.23 15.88
CA CYS A 122 8.75 6.78 15.85
C CYS A 122 9.31 6.28 14.52
N THR A 123 9.79 5.05 14.55
CA THR A 123 10.33 4.34 13.38
C THR A 123 9.71 2.94 13.28
N GLY A 124 9.82 2.33 12.12
CA GLY A 124 9.40 0.96 11.88
C GLY A 124 10.11 0.37 10.66
N MET A 125 10.35 -0.94 10.70
CA MET A 125 10.86 -1.72 9.57
C MET A 125 9.92 -2.88 9.29
N ASN A 126 10.05 -3.46 8.10
CA ASN A 126 9.43 -4.73 7.80
C ASN A 126 9.88 -5.81 8.80
N GLN A 127 8.93 -6.43 9.49
CA GLN A 127 9.19 -7.40 10.56
C GLN A 127 8.57 -8.77 10.25
N ILE A 128 8.18 -9.02 9.00
CA ILE A 128 7.54 -10.30 8.61
C ILE A 128 8.44 -11.49 8.95
N ALA A 129 9.74 -11.42 8.60
CA ALA A 129 10.69 -12.50 8.85
C ALA A 129 10.90 -12.76 10.35
N ASP A 130 11.02 -11.69 11.14
CA ASP A 130 11.33 -11.79 12.57
C ASP A 130 10.13 -12.24 13.41
N THR A 131 8.92 -11.84 13.02
CA THR A 131 7.71 -12.03 13.83
C THR A 131 6.78 -13.11 13.29
N GLY A 132 6.92 -13.48 12.02
CA GLY A 132 5.97 -14.32 11.28
C GLY A 132 4.62 -13.63 11.02
N ASN A 133 4.45 -12.35 11.39
CA ASN A 133 3.22 -11.62 11.17
C ASN A 133 3.23 -10.96 9.78
N PRO A 134 2.37 -11.39 8.83
CA PRO A 134 2.45 -10.95 7.44
C PRO A 134 2.02 -9.49 7.22
N ILE A 135 1.43 -8.82 8.21
CA ILE A 135 1.00 -7.41 8.07
C ILE A 135 1.97 -6.41 8.69
N LEU A 136 3.05 -6.84 9.35
CA LEU A 136 4.02 -5.95 9.97
C LEU A 136 5.05 -5.42 8.94
N HIS A 137 4.52 -4.70 7.95
CA HIS A 137 5.31 -3.88 7.03
C HIS A 137 5.86 -2.65 7.77
N GLY A 138 6.88 -1.98 7.21
CA GLY A 138 7.53 -0.82 7.83
C GLY A 138 6.55 0.25 8.32
N GLU A 139 5.52 0.56 7.53
CA GLU A 139 4.54 1.58 7.86
C GLU A 139 3.59 1.16 8.97
N ILE A 140 3.15 -0.10 8.97
CA ILE A 140 2.32 -0.66 10.04
C ILE A 140 3.12 -0.70 11.34
N SER A 141 4.36 -1.20 11.29
CA SER A 141 5.28 -1.23 12.42
C SER A 141 5.49 0.16 13.02
N ALA A 142 5.73 1.18 12.17
CA ALA A 142 5.92 2.55 12.63
C ALA A 142 4.64 3.13 13.28
N LEU A 143 3.48 2.97 12.65
CA LEU A 143 2.19 3.43 13.19
C LEU A 143 1.86 2.75 14.53
N THR A 144 2.13 1.45 14.66
CA THR A 144 1.99 0.71 15.91
C THR A 144 2.93 1.26 16.99
N ASN A 145 4.20 1.47 16.67
CA ASN A 145 5.18 2.04 17.61
C ASN A 145 4.79 3.44 18.08
N CYS A 146 4.36 4.32 17.16
CA CYS A 146 3.82 5.63 17.52
C CYS A 146 2.60 5.52 18.46
N SER A 147 1.67 4.61 18.17
CA SER A 147 0.48 4.39 19.00
C SER A 147 0.85 3.96 20.43
N HIS A 148 1.86 3.11 20.58
CA HIS A 148 2.39 2.74 21.89
C HIS A 148 2.96 3.94 22.63
N ILE A 149 3.80 4.76 21.98
CA ILE A 149 4.36 5.98 22.57
C ILE A 149 3.22 6.90 23.06
N PHE A 150 2.25 7.22 22.21
CA PHE A 150 1.15 8.12 22.58
C PHE A 150 0.23 7.56 23.68
N SER A 151 0.05 6.23 23.74
CA SER A 151 -0.72 5.61 24.81
C SER A 151 -0.04 5.72 26.18
N THR A 152 1.29 5.71 26.21
CA THR A 152 2.07 5.77 27.46
C THR A 152 2.21 7.19 28.02
N THR A 153 1.99 8.23 27.21
CA THR A 153 2.21 9.63 27.61
C THR A 153 1.03 10.30 28.32
N ASN A 154 0.02 9.54 28.79
CA ASN A 154 -1.21 10.07 29.46
C ASN A 154 -1.83 11.28 28.75
N SER A 155 -1.73 11.33 27.43
CA SER A 155 -2.22 12.45 26.62
C SER A 155 -3.66 12.16 26.25
N THR A 156 -4.61 12.76 26.98
CA THR A 156 -6.06 12.64 26.74
C THR A 156 -6.55 13.39 25.50
N SER A 157 -5.64 13.99 24.72
CA SER A 157 -5.95 14.71 23.50
C SER A 157 -5.67 13.84 22.27
N SER A 158 -6.69 13.68 21.42
CA SER A 158 -6.64 13.37 19.97
C SER A 158 -5.31 12.83 19.44
N LEU A 159 -5.35 11.60 18.88
CA LEU A 159 -4.25 10.97 18.14
C LEU A 159 -3.46 12.02 17.31
N PRO A 160 -2.21 12.33 17.68
CA PRO A 160 -1.46 13.46 17.11
C PRO A 160 -1.03 13.28 15.65
N PHE A 161 -1.45 12.22 14.97
CA PHE A 161 -1.01 11.93 13.60
C PHE A 161 -1.30 13.07 12.62
N SER A 162 -2.31 13.91 12.86
CA SER A 162 -2.71 15.01 11.96
C SER A 162 -1.68 16.12 11.76
N TYR A 163 -0.60 16.14 12.55
CA TYR A 163 0.54 17.05 12.34
C TYR A 163 1.85 16.31 12.02
N LEU A 164 1.79 14.98 11.84
CA LEU A 164 2.95 14.16 11.57
C LEU A 164 3.08 13.85 10.07
N THR A 165 4.32 13.75 9.62
CA THR A 165 4.66 13.27 8.27
C THR A 165 5.29 11.88 8.36
N LEU A 166 4.86 10.98 7.49
CA LEU A 166 5.45 9.65 7.33
C LEU A 166 6.37 9.63 6.11
N TYR A 167 7.60 9.16 6.30
CA TYR A 167 8.58 8.90 5.25
C TYR A 167 8.83 7.41 5.16
N THR A 168 8.81 6.84 3.96
CA THR A 168 9.06 5.40 3.75
C THR A 168 9.90 5.13 2.50
N THR A 169 10.78 4.14 2.55
CA THR A 169 11.74 3.85 1.47
C THR A 169 11.06 3.44 0.16
N ALA A 170 9.84 2.90 0.21
CA ALA A 170 9.05 2.60 -0.98
C ALA A 170 7.57 2.94 -0.81
N GLU A 171 6.90 3.13 -1.93
CA GLU A 171 5.48 3.41 -2.01
C GLU A 171 4.68 2.31 -1.29
N SER A 172 3.75 2.77 -0.46
CA SER A 172 2.99 1.95 0.45
C SER A 172 2.00 1.11 -0.31
N CYS A 173 2.03 -0.20 -0.07
CA CYS A 173 1.03 -1.12 -0.61
C CYS A 173 -0.39 -0.72 -0.13
N PRO A 174 -1.45 -1.23 -0.77
CA PRO A 174 -2.82 -0.76 -0.49
C PRO A 174 -3.26 -0.90 0.97
N MET A 175 -2.73 -1.90 1.68
CA MET A 175 -2.93 -2.08 3.12
C MET A 175 -2.32 -0.92 3.90
N CYS A 176 -1.03 -0.65 3.70
CA CYS A 176 -0.30 0.41 4.39
C CYS A 176 -0.85 1.79 4.03
N ALA A 177 -1.13 2.05 2.75
CA ALA A 177 -1.75 3.29 2.29
C ALA A 177 -3.11 3.52 2.96
N SER A 178 -3.93 2.47 3.10
CA SER A 178 -5.21 2.56 3.82
C SER A 178 -5.00 2.85 5.31
N ALA A 179 -4.03 2.21 5.96
CA ALA A 179 -3.70 2.45 7.36
C ALA A 179 -3.22 3.89 7.61
N ILE A 180 -2.40 4.43 6.72
CA ILE A 180 -1.94 5.84 6.73
C ILE A 180 -3.14 6.80 6.66
N ARG A 181 -4.10 6.51 5.78
CA ARG A 181 -5.32 7.31 5.65
C ARG A 181 -6.22 7.23 6.88
N TRP A 182 -6.37 6.05 7.48
CA TRP A 182 -7.09 5.88 8.75
C TRP A 182 -6.41 6.57 9.93
N ALA A 183 -5.08 6.57 9.98
CA ALA A 183 -4.31 7.29 11.00
C ALA A 183 -4.52 8.81 10.89
N GLY A 184 -4.81 9.32 9.68
CA GLY A 184 -5.05 10.73 9.45
C GLY A 184 -3.77 11.56 9.50
N LEU A 185 -2.66 11.00 8.99
CA LEU A 185 -1.37 11.69 8.88
C LEU A 185 -1.48 12.99 8.07
N GLN A 186 -0.67 13.99 8.42
CA GLN A 186 -0.64 15.26 7.67
C GLN A 186 -0.09 15.06 6.27
N ALA A 187 1.02 14.34 6.17
CA ALA A 187 1.72 14.10 4.92
C ALA A 187 2.31 12.68 4.88
N TYR A 188 2.47 12.20 3.66
CA TYR A 188 3.00 10.89 3.31
C TYR A 188 4.01 11.04 2.17
N VAL A 189 5.25 10.62 2.39
CA VAL A 189 6.35 10.77 1.45
C VAL A 189 7.02 9.42 1.24
N TYR A 190 7.26 9.06 -0.02
CA TYR A 190 7.88 7.79 -0.38
C TYR A 190 8.97 7.91 -1.44
N GLY A 191 9.89 6.95 -1.45
CA GLY A 191 10.94 6.81 -2.46
C GLY A 191 10.49 5.97 -3.65
N THR A 192 10.99 4.74 -3.74
CA THR A 192 10.73 3.79 -4.82
C THR A 192 9.24 3.57 -5.05
N THR A 193 8.78 3.61 -6.30
CA THR A 193 7.36 3.44 -6.63
C THR A 193 6.93 1.96 -6.66
N ILE A 194 5.63 1.67 -6.49
CA ILE A 194 5.05 0.34 -6.73
C ILE A 194 5.36 -0.15 -8.14
N SER A 195 5.37 0.76 -9.13
CA SER A 195 5.69 0.44 -10.51
C SER A 195 7.15 -0.01 -10.67
N THR A 196 8.09 0.64 -9.99
CA THR A 196 9.50 0.24 -9.94
C THR A 196 9.65 -1.11 -9.25
N LEU A 197 9.08 -1.28 -8.05
CA LEU A 197 9.11 -2.56 -7.33
C LEU A 197 8.57 -3.71 -8.20
N THR A 198 7.44 -3.50 -8.89
CA THR A 198 6.86 -4.50 -9.81
C THR A 198 7.82 -4.83 -10.96
N ARG A 199 8.50 -3.83 -11.53
CA ARG A 199 9.54 -4.03 -12.56
C ARG A 199 10.75 -4.79 -12.03
N LEU A 200 11.07 -4.63 -10.75
CA LEU A 200 12.10 -5.37 -10.00
C LEU A 200 11.57 -6.70 -9.45
N ASN A 201 10.50 -7.26 -10.01
CA ASN A 201 9.92 -8.57 -9.65
C ASN A 201 9.39 -8.70 -8.21
N TRP A 202 9.17 -7.59 -7.49
CA TRP A 202 8.49 -7.65 -6.19
C TRP A 202 7.03 -8.02 -6.36
N THR A 203 6.61 -9.10 -5.68
CA THR A 203 5.21 -9.53 -5.68
C THR A 203 4.40 -8.64 -4.74
N GLN A 204 3.43 -7.91 -5.28
CA GLN A 204 2.52 -7.07 -4.49
C GLN A 204 1.22 -6.77 -5.24
N ILE A 205 0.27 -6.14 -4.54
CA ILE A 205 -0.96 -5.62 -5.15
C ILE A 205 -0.63 -4.29 -5.83
N SER A 206 -0.73 -4.24 -7.16
CA SER A 206 -0.39 -3.08 -7.99
C SER A 206 -1.46 -1.98 -8.01
N ILE A 207 -2.00 -1.61 -6.85
CA ILE A 207 -2.86 -0.41 -6.71
C ILE A 207 -1.98 0.70 -6.13
N PRO A 208 -1.74 1.81 -6.85
CA PRO A 208 -0.96 2.93 -6.35
C PRO A 208 -1.57 3.53 -5.09
N SER A 209 -0.70 4.06 -4.22
CA SER A 209 -1.12 4.74 -2.99
C SER A 209 -2.03 5.94 -3.28
N ALA A 210 -1.78 6.65 -4.39
CA ALA A 210 -2.63 7.74 -4.89
C ALA A 210 -4.09 7.30 -5.14
N GLU A 211 -4.33 6.11 -5.71
CA GLU A 211 -5.70 5.62 -5.94
C GLU A 211 -6.40 5.32 -4.62
N VAL A 212 -5.71 4.71 -3.65
CA VAL A 212 -6.26 4.49 -2.30
C VAL A 212 -6.66 5.81 -1.65
N PHE A 213 -5.82 6.84 -1.79
CA PHE A 213 -6.06 8.16 -1.22
C PHE A 213 -7.25 8.84 -1.89
N GLU A 214 -7.36 8.80 -3.23
CA GLU A 214 -8.51 9.32 -3.98
C GLU A 214 -9.83 8.66 -3.56
N ARG A 215 -9.81 7.33 -3.36
CA ARG A 215 -11.00 6.56 -2.95
C ARG A 215 -11.35 6.72 -1.46
N SER A 216 -10.54 7.45 -0.69
CA SER A 216 -10.73 7.67 0.75
C SER A 216 -11.35 9.03 1.11
N SER A 217 -11.96 9.72 0.14
CA SER A 217 -12.50 11.09 0.30
C SER A 217 -13.62 11.22 1.35
N SER A 218 -14.25 10.12 1.76
CA SER A 218 -15.23 10.12 2.86
C SER A 218 -14.60 10.21 4.25
N LEU A 219 -13.28 10.01 4.37
CA LEU A 219 -12.56 10.21 5.62
C LEU A 219 -12.39 11.72 5.83
N GLY A 220 -12.81 12.24 6.99
CA GLY A 220 -12.80 13.68 7.30
C GLY A 220 -11.41 14.33 7.45
N THR A 221 -10.34 13.59 7.13
CA THR A 221 -8.95 14.07 7.14
C THR A 221 -8.41 14.13 5.72
N THR A 222 -7.54 15.10 5.44
CA THR A 222 -6.77 15.15 4.19
C THR A 222 -5.31 14.84 4.50
N THR A 223 -4.71 13.92 3.75
CA THR A 223 -3.27 13.62 3.82
C THR A 223 -2.63 14.06 2.52
N LEU A 224 -1.66 14.97 2.61
CA LEU A 224 -0.82 15.34 1.47
C LEU A 224 0.08 14.16 1.12
N TYR A 225 0.37 13.92 -0.15
CA TYR A 225 1.29 12.87 -0.54
C TYR A 225 2.23 13.31 -1.65
N GLY A 226 3.47 12.82 -1.59
CA GLY A 226 4.53 13.04 -2.56
C GLY A 226 5.39 11.80 -2.71
N GLY A 227 5.84 11.51 -3.92
CA GLY A 227 6.58 10.30 -4.23
C GLY A 227 7.92 10.57 -4.89
N SER A 228 8.68 9.50 -5.09
CA SER A 228 9.96 9.53 -5.81
C SER A 228 11.04 10.42 -5.17
N VAL A 229 10.93 10.68 -3.86
CA VAL A 229 11.98 11.41 -3.13
C VAL A 229 13.19 10.49 -3.00
N LEU A 230 14.32 10.91 -3.57
CA LEU A 230 15.54 10.09 -3.66
C LEU A 230 15.31 8.72 -4.29
N ALA A 231 14.46 8.65 -5.33
CA ALA A 231 14.12 7.39 -5.99
C ALA A 231 15.37 6.60 -6.44
N GLU A 232 16.42 7.25 -6.95
CA GLU A 232 17.67 6.59 -7.32
C GLU A 232 18.36 5.90 -6.13
N GLU A 233 18.43 6.56 -4.98
CA GLU A 233 19.02 5.99 -3.76
C GLU A 233 18.14 4.85 -3.21
N THR A 234 16.81 5.01 -3.22
CA THR A 234 15.90 3.98 -2.71
C THR A 234 15.75 2.79 -3.66
N ASP A 235 15.76 3.00 -4.98
CA ASP A 235 15.65 1.92 -5.97
C ASP A 235 16.83 0.95 -5.82
N GLY A 236 18.03 1.48 -5.57
CA GLY A 236 19.23 0.68 -5.28
C GLY A 236 19.09 -0.26 -4.06
N LEU A 237 18.19 0.03 -3.11
CA LEU A 237 17.89 -0.89 -2.00
C LEU A 237 17.18 -2.16 -2.48
N PHE A 238 16.43 -2.10 -3.58
CA PHE A 238 15.54 -3.16 -4.05
C PHE A 238 16.06 -3.91 -5.29
N GLU A 239 16.96 -3.30 -6.06
CA GLU A 239 17.43 -3.80 -7.36
C GLU A 239 18.09 -5.18 -7.30
N TRP A 240 18.92 -5.42 -6.28
CA TRP A 240 19.76 -6.62 -6.16
C TRP A 240 19.02 -7.87 -5.64
N GLN A 241 17.76 -7.75 -5.18
CA GLN A 241 17.08 -8.83 -4.44
C GLN A 241 16.38 -9.85 -5.35
N PHE A 242 15.89 -9.45 -6.53
CA PHE A 242 15.07 -10.30 -7.40
C PHE A 242 15.35 -10.13 -8.91
N GLY A 243 16.40 -9.41 -9.30
CA GLY A 243 16.66 -9.14 -10.71
C GLY A 243 17.44 -10.23 -11.47
N GLY A 244 17.69 -11.38 -10.83
CA GLY A 244 18.28 -12.56 -11.46
C GLY A 244 19.81 -12.55 -11.56
N ASP A 245 20.35 -13.51 -12.33
CA ASP A 245 21.79 -13.71 -12.44
C ASP A 245 22.52 -12.49 -13.03
N GLY A 246 23.56 -12.02 -12.34
CA GLY A 246 24.46 -10.96 -12.83
C GLY A 246 24.30 -9.58 -12.19
N LEU A 247 23.45 -9.43 -11.18
CA LEU A 247 23.40 -8.21 -10.36
C LEU A 247 24.54 -8.18 -9.33
N GLU A 248 25.16 -7.01 -9.19
CA GLU A 248 26.19 -6.79 -8.19
C GLU A 248 25.55 -6.60 -6.81
N CYS A 249 26.12 -7.26 -5.81
CA CYS A 249 25.68 -7.07 -4.43
C CYS A 249 26.02 -5.67 -3.92
N PRO A 250 25.21 -5.12 -2.98
CA PRO A 250 25.55 -3.89 -2.29
C PRO A 250 26.93 -3.96 -1.64
N GLU A 251 27.56 -2.79 -1.45
CA GLU A 251 28.84 -2.70 -0.76
C GLU A 251 28.78 -3.38 0.63
N GLY A 252 29.77 -4.23 0.92
CA GLY A 252 29.80 -5.03 2.14
C GLY A 252 29.04 -6.37 2.06
N CYS A 253 28.49 -6.71 0.90
CA CYS A 253 27.85 -7.99 0.65
C CYS A 253 28.41 -8.72 -0.58
N VAL A 254 28.27 -10.04 -0.56
CA VAL A 254 28.69 -10.96 -1.62
C VAL A 254 27.54 -11.89 -1.98
N SER A 255 27.55 -12.44 -3.18
CA SER A 255 26.57 -13.45 -3.58
C SER A 255 26.73 -14.70 -2.72
N ASP A 256 25.61 -15.29 -2.31
CA ASP A 256 25.55 -16.61 -1.66
C ASP A 256 25.97 -17.77 -2.58
N GLY A 257 26.04 -17.54 -3.90
CA GLY A 257 26.37 -18.53 -4.91
C GLY A 257 25.26 -19.54 -5.20
N GLU A 258 24.03 -19.30 -4.71
CA GLU A 258 22.86 -20.14 -4.99
C GLU A 258 22.12 -19.70 -6.26
N GLU A 259 21.40 -20.63 -6.89
CA GLU A 259 20.65 -20.37 -8.12
C GLU A 259 19.46 -19.44 -7.81
N GLY A 260 19.45 -18.22 -8.37
CA GLY A 260 18.56 -17.12 -7.95
C GLY A 260 19.20 -16.06 -7.06
N GLY A 261 20.45 -16.30 -6.62
CA GLY A 261 21.44 -15.38 -6.07
C GLY A 261 20.93 -14.31 -5.12
N THR A 262 20.94 -14.57 -3.81
CA THR A 262 20.78 -13.51 -2.81
C THR A 262 22.13 -12.99 -2.35
N CYS A 263 22.16 -11.74 -1.87
CA CYS A 263 23.36 -11.14 -1.28
C CYS A 263 23.39 -11.38 0.22
N VAL A 264 24.53 -11.81 0.72
CA VAL A 264 24.82 -12.02 2.13
C VAL A 264 26.01 -11.16 2.56
N VAL A 265 26.09 -10.82 3.85
CA VAL A 265 27.19 -10.00 4.38
C VAL A 265 28.52 -10.71 4.19
N GLU A 266 29.53 -9.99 3.69
CA GLU A 266 30.86 -10.56 3.46
C GLU A 266 31.45 -11.10 4.78
N GLY A 267 31.72 -12.41 4.83
CA GLY A 267 32.26 -13.08 6.02
C GLY A 267 31.24 -13.42 7.12
N GLY A 268 29.94 -13.15 6.90
CA GLY A 268 28.84 -13.60 7.74
C GLY A 268 28.29 -14.95 7.30
N ARG A 269 27.91 -15.79 8.27
CA ARG A 269 27.04 -16.97 8.06
C ARG A 269 25.66 -16.66 8.60
#